data_AF-A0A699ZD60-F1
#
_entry.id   AF-A0A699ZD60-F1
#
_cell.length_a   1.000
_cell.length_b   1.000
_cell.length_c   1.000
_cell.angle_alpha   90.00
_cell.angle_beta   90.00
_cell.angle_gamma   90.00
#
_symmetry.space_group_name_H-M   'P 1'
#
loop_
_entity.id
_entity.type
_entity.pdbx_description
1 polymer ?
#
loop_
_entity_poly.entity_id
_entity_poly.type
_entity_poly.pdbx_seq_one_letter_code
_entity_poly.pdbx_strand_id
1 'polypeptide(L)'
;AGLRPFVPLRPRAASQVEPKFLTITNYHVVAASDEAVYVWQFRTSFSKILSTDVSGVKRRDVREKVFHIDDPNPAQVTAEGYKPPPQSTSDSISAMCASDSVLMVGRASGVVQRYSLPHLTVEGQHVLRCRPYMLALNCNTTKMSVIDINGVLSFYDLQVKGQGSTQGEHLSFERKAFIKLESMPTIQASRRDEYGNLAMSIFLKNAPVDPRALKETRERSGPAARVKSITGNQTMDAMLDDLMGQREQVCVA
;
A
#
# COMPACT_ATOMS: atom_id res chain seq x y z
N ALA A 1 -0.25 -19.20 -47.55
CA ALA A 1 -0.16 -18.30 -46.39
C ALA A 1 0.09 -19.15 -45.14
N GLY A 2 1.34 -19.21 -44.67
CA GLY A 2 1.72 -20.07 -43.55
C GLY A 2 1.30 -19.47 -42.22
N LEU A 3 0.42 -20.16 -41.49
CA LEU A 3 0.13 -19.88 -40.10
C LEU A 3 1.42 -20.08 -39.29
N ARG A 4 1.93 -19.01 -38.69
CA ARG A 4 3.06 -19.12 -37.76
C ARG A 4 2.59 -19.91 -36.54
N PRO A 5 3.35 -20.93 -36.10
CA PRO A 5 3.00 -21.65 -34.89
C PRO A 5 2.97 -20.70 -33.70
N PHE A 6 1.98 -20.87 -32.83
CA PHE A 6 1.91 -20.20 -31.54
C PHE A 6 3.14 -20.63 -30.73
N VAL A 7 4.20 -19.82 -30.77
CA VAL A 7 5.35 -20.00 -29.91
C VAL A 7 4.87 -19.64 -28.50
N PRO A 8 4.85 -20.58 -27.54
CA PRO A 8 4.60 -20.21 -26.16
C PRO A 8 5.62 -19.13 -25.82
N LEU A 9 5.15 -17.99 -25.30
CA LEU A 9 6.06 -17.02 -24.70
C LEU A 9 6.82 -17.80 -23.63
N ARG A 10 8.07 -18.19 -23.93
CA ARG A 10 8.99 -18.65 -22.88
C ARG A 10 8.91 -17.60 -21.78
N PRO A 11 8.84 -17.96 -20.49
CA PRO A 11 8.97 -16.99 -19.42
C PRO A 11 10.31 -16.27 -19.64
N ARG A 12 10.25 -15.08 -20.23
CA ARG A 12 11.42 -14.44 -20.81
C ARG A 12 12.06 -13.68 -19.69
N ALA A 13 12.93 -14.36 -18.94
CA ALA A 13 13.55 -13.84 -17.71
C ALA A 13 12.51 -13.34 -16.69
N ALA A 14 11.54 -14.20 -16.33
CA ALA A 14 10.86 -14.05 -15.05
C ALA A 14 11.93 -14.30 -13.96
N SER A 15 12.57 -13.19 -13.57
CA SER A 15 13.42 -12.91 -12.42
C SER A 15 14.16 -14.09 -11.78
N GLN A 16 15.49 -13.95 -11.65
CA GLN A 16 16.33 -14.76 -10.73
C GLN A 16 15.85 -14.71 -9.26
N VAL A 17 14.84 -13.90 -8.97
CA VAL A 17 14.18 -13.72 -7.68
C VAL A 17 12.86 -14.51 -7.71
N GLU A 18 12.74 -15.52 -6.85
CA GLU A 18 11.47 -16.18 -6.56
C GLU A 18 10.61 -15.25 -5.69
N PRO A 19 9.47 -14.75 -6.19
CA PRO A 19 8.71 -13.72 -5.50
C PRO A 19 7.91 -14.31 -4.33
N LYS A 20 8.27 -13.94 -3.11
CA LYS A 20 7.52 -14.21 -1.88
C LYS A 20 6.72 -13.01 -1.41
N PHE A 21 7.23 -11.82 -1.68
CA PHE A 21 6.60 -10.56 -1.32
C PHE A 21 6.33 -9.74 -2.58
N LEU A 22 5.16 -9.11 -2.65
CA LEU A 22 4.74 -8.28 -3.79
C LEU A 22 4.11 -6.99 -3.29
N THR A 23 4.44 -5.88 -3.93
CA THR A 23 3.73 -4.61 -3.76
C THR A 23 3.70 -3.85 -5.07
N ILE A 24 2.68 -3.00 -5.24
CA ILE A 24 2.49 -2.19 -6.44
C ILE A 24 2.18 -0.75 -6.03
N THR A 25 2.69 0.19 -6.81
CA THR A 25 2.43 1.63 -6.69
C THR A 25 1.85 2.15 -8.00
N ASN A 26 1.61 3.45 -8.12
CA ASN A 26 1.13 4.03 -9.39
C ASN A 26 2.15 3.93 -10.53
N TYR A 27 3.41 3.62 -10.22
CA TYR A 27 4.51 3.65 -11.18
C TYR A 27 5.41 2.41 -11.15
N HIS A 28 5.37 1.60 -10.08
CA HIS A 28 6.29 0.49 -9.87
C HIS A 28 5.57 -0.80 -9.49
N VAL A 29 6.10 -1.93 -9.97
CA VAL A 29 5.87 -3.26 -9.39
C VAL A 29 7.15 -3.64 -8.66
N VAL A 30 7.01 -4.09 -7.42
CA VAL A 30 8.14 -4.57 -6.61
C VAL A 30 7.86 -5.99 -6.19
N ALA A 31 8.85 -6.86 -6.40
CA ALA A 31 8.83 -8.25 -5.98
C ALA A 31 10.09 -8.53 -5.16
N ALA A 32 10.00 -9.37 -4.14
CA ALA A 32 11.17 -9.79 -3.38
C ALA A 32 11.11 -11.25 -2.98
N SER A 33 12.29 -11.86 -2.88
CA SER A 33 12.51 -13.15 -2.21
C SER A 33 12.84 -12.93 -0.73
N ASP A 34 13.49 -13.90 -0.08
CA ASP A 34 14.03 -13.72 1.26
C ASP A 34 15.24 -12.76 1.29
N GLU A 35 15.90 -12.51 0.16
CA GLU A 35 17.20 -11.81 0.15
C GLU A 35 17.36 -10.79 -0.99
N ALA A 36 16.56 -10.89 -2.03
CA ALA A 36 16.69 -10.05 -3.23
C ALA A 36 15.41 -9.28 -3.48
N VAL A 37 15.56 -8.04 -3.94
CA VAL A 37 14.45 -7.14 -4.29
C VAL A 37 14.56 -6.78 -5.76
N TYR A 38 13.48 -7.01 -6.50
CA TYR A 38 13.28 -6.63 -7.88
C TYR A 38 12.29 -5.46 -7.96
N VAL A 39 12.68 -4.39 -8.64
CA VAL A 39 11.87 -3.19 -8.85
C VAL A 39 11.73 -2.95 -10.35
N TRP A 40 10.49 -2.86 -10.82
CA TRP A 40 10.17 -2.55 -12.20
C TRP A 40 9.29 -1.31 -12.30
N GLN A 41 9.77 -0.31 -13.02
CA GLN A 41 8.99 0.89 -13.34
C GLN A 41 8.22 0.69 -14.66
N PHE A 42 6.88 0.66 -14.58
CA PHE A 42 6.04 0.56 -15.76
C PHE A 42 5.73 1.93 -16.37
N ARG A 43 5.32 1.94 -17.64
CA ARG A 43 4.94 3.18 -18.32
C ARG A 43 3.49 3.52 -17.99
N THR A 44 3.25 4.73 -17.51
CA THR A 44 1.90 5.30 -17.52
C THR A 44 1.72 6.19 -18.74
N SER A 45 0.46 6.46 -19.13
CA SER A 45 0.13 7.40 -20.22
C SER A 45 0.75 8.79 -20.00
N PHE A 46 0.93 9.16 -18.72
CA PHE A 46 1.53 10.41 -18.26
C PHE A 46 3.07 10.43 -18.35
N SER A 47 3.73 9.26 -18.28
CA SER A 47 5.19 9.14 -18.42
C SER A 47 5.72 9.49 -19.82
N LYS A 48 4.86 9.76 -20.81
CA LYS A 48 5.27 10.27 -22.13
C LYS A 48 5.66 11.75 -22.10
N ILE A 49 5.26 12.52 -21.08
CA ILE A 49 5.45 13.99 -21.03
C ILE A 49 6.73 14.37 -20.26
N LEU A 50 7.24 13.50 -19.39
CA LEU A 50 8.42 13.76 -18.54
C LEU A 50 9.72 13.13 -19.06
N SER A 51 9.71 12.47 -20.23
CA SER A 51 10.95 11.91 -20.79
C SER A 51 11.80 13.00 -21.43
N THR A 52 12.94 13.33 -20.81
CA THR A 52 14.07 13.97 -21.51
C THR A 52 14.63 12.93 -22.48
N ASP A 53 14.03 12.88 -23.67
CA ASP A 53 14.33 11.91 -24.72
C ASP A 53 15.66 12.23 -25.39
N VAL A 54 16.72 11.51 -25.00
CA VAL A 54 17.97 11.42 -25.76
C VAL A 54 18.41 9.95 -25.83
N SER A 55 18.55 9.48 -27.08
CA SER A 55 19.25 8.27 -27.55
C SER A 55 18.87 6.87 -27.03
N GLY A 56 18.04 6.17 -27.82
CA GLY A 56 18.17 4.81 -28.38
C GLY A 56 18.88 3.61 -27.71
N VAL A 57 19.60 3.72 -26.59
CA VAL A 57 20.31 2.59 -25.96
C VAL A 57 19.42 1.94 -24.89
N LYS A 58 19.15 0.64 -25.05
CA LYS A 58 18.52 -0.34 -24.13
C LYS A 58 17.70 0.22 -22.95
N ARG A 59 16.49 0.73 -23.24
CA ARG A 59 15.53 1.29 -22.25
C ARG A 59 15.03 0.34 -21.16
N ARG A 60 15.35 -0.95 -21.23
CA ARG A 60 14.85 -1.97 -20.29
C ARG A 60 15.61 -1.91 -18.97
N ASP A 61 16.94 -1.83 -19.06
CA ASP A 61 17.86 -1.94 -17.93
C ASP A 61 17.78 -0.74 -16.97
N VAL A 62 17.31 0.41 -17.45
CA VAL A 62 17.13 1.63 -16.64
C VAL A 62 15.89 1.56 -15.74
N ARG A 63 14.88 0.77 -16.14
CA ARG A 63 13.59 0.68 -15.44
C ARG A 63 13.45 -0.58 -14.60
N GLU A 64 14.38 -1.51 -14.73
CA GLU A 64 14.44 -2.77 -14.00
C GLU A 64 15.70 -2.76 -13.14
N LYS A 65 15.53 -2.86 -11.82
CA LYS A 65 16.63 -2.98 -10.87
C LYS A 65 16.45 -4.25 -10.04
N VAL A 66 17.56 -4.93 -9.75
CA VAL A 66 17.61 -6.05 -8.81
C VAL A 66 18.77 -5.79 -7.87
N PHE A 67 18.57 -5.93 -6.56
CA PHE A 67 19.63 -5.79 -5.57
C PHE A 67 19.43 -6.77 -4.42
N HIS A 68 20.52 -7.09 -3.72
CA HIS A 68 20.48 -7.89 -2.50
C HIS A 68 20.18 -6.98 -1.30
N ILE A 69 19.42 -7.45 -0.30
CA ILE A 69 19.01 -6.65 0.87
C ILE A 69 20.18 -6.13 1.71
N ASP A 70 21.33 -6.81 1.66
CA ASP A 70 22.57 -6.40 2.30
C ASP A 70 23.51 -5.57 1.40
N ASP A 71 23.09 -5.24 0.17
CA ASP A 71 23.88 -4.38 -0.71
C ASP A 71 23.88 -2.94 -0.16
N PRO A 72 25.05 -2.34 0.14
CA PRO A 72 25.13 -0.98 0.66
C PRO A 72 24.77 0.09 -0.38
N ASN A 73 24.74 -0.25 -1.68
CA ASN A 73 24.51 0.69 -2.77
C ASN A 73 23.57 0.15 -3.86
N PRO A 74 22.30 -0.13 -3.52
CA PRO A 74 21.34 -0.76 -4.43
C PRO A 74 20.99 0.10 -5.65
N ALA A 75 21.21 1.42 -5.58
CA ALA A 75 20.97 2.32 -6.68
C ALA A 75 21.85 2.04 -7.92
N GLN A 76 23.04 1.47 -7.73
CA GLN A 76 24.04 1.21 -8.79
C GLN A 76 23.88 -0.15 -9.47
N VAL A 77 23.07 -1.06 -8.92
CA VAL A 77 22.93 -2.42 -9.44
C VAL A 77 21.88 -2.44 -10.54
N THR A 78 22.28 -2.90 -11.73
CA THR A 78 21.36 -3.15 -12.85
C THR A 78 20.84 -4.57 -12.80
N ALA A 79 19.63 -4.80 -13.32
CA ALA A 79 19.05 -6.14 -13.35
C ALA A 79 19.91 -7.17 -14.12
N GLU A 80 20.59 -6.77 -15.20
CA GLU A 80 21.50 -7.64 -15.96
C GLU A 80 22.82 -7.94 -15.21
N GLY A 81 23.27 -7.01 -14.36
CA GLY A 81 24.52 -7.13 -13.61
C GLY A 81 24.38 -7.85 -12.27
N TYR A 82 23.15 -8.10 -11.82
CA TYR A 82 22.89 -8.76 -10.55
C TYR A 82 23.42 -10.20 -10.54
N LYS A 83 24.17 -10.51 -9.49
CA LYS A 83 24.59 -11.87 -9.14
C LYS A 83 24.30 -12.08 -7.66
N PRO A 84 23.56 -13.15 -7.29
CA PRO A 84 23.35 -13.48 -5.88
C PRO A 84 24.69 -13.62 -5.15
N PRO A 85 24.83 -13.07 -3.93
CA PRO A 85 26.00 -13.32 -3.11
C PRO A 85 26.16 -14.82 -2.81
N PRO A 86 27.40 -15.31 -2.63
CA PRO A 86 27.64 -16.72 -2.32
C PRO A 86 27.16 -17.11 -0.91
N GLN A 87 27.09 -16.15 0.01
CA GLN A 87 26.63 -16.33 1.37
C GLN A 87 25.21 -15.77 1.51
N SER A 88 24.30 -16.58 2.04
CA SER A 88 22.94 -16.18 2.37
C SER A 88 22.93 -15.11 3.47
N THR A 89 21.91 -14.27 3.47
CA THR A 89 21.72 -13.28 4.53
C THR A 89 21.34 -13.96 5.85
N SER A 90 21.82 -13.41 6.98
CA SER A 90 21.38 -13.84 8.31
C SER A 90 20.06 -13.20 8.73
N ASP A 91 19.60 -12.18 8.01
CA ASP A 91 18.42 -11.39 8.34
C ASP A 91 17.51 -11.25 7.11
N SER A 92 16.72 -12.27 6.84
CA SER A 92 15.88 -12.36 5.64
C SER A 92 14.79 -11.28 5.60
N ILE A 93 14.38 -10.87 4.41
CA ILE A 93 13.16 -10.10 4.16
C ILE A 93 11.97 -10.87 4.72
N SER A 94 11.12 -10.17 5.48
CA SER A 94 9.92 -10.75 6.10
C SER A 94 8.62 -10.02 5.75
N ALA A 95 8.70 -8.77 5.30
CA ALA A 95 7.55 -7.99 4.83
C ALA A 95 7.99 -6.84 3.93
N MET A 96 7.09 -6.30 3.10
CA MET A 96 7.35 -5.09 2.30
C MET A 96 6.09 -4.22 2.20
N CYS A 97 6.30 -2.92 1.99
CA CYS A 97 5.27 -2.00 1.55
C CYS A 97 5.89 -0.83 0.77
N ALA A 98 5.09 -0.13 -0.01
CA ALA A 98 5.58 1.01 -0.80
C ALA A 98 4.52 2.11 -0.92
N SER A 99 4.99 3.33 -1.13
CA SER A 99 4.22 4.45 -1.67
C SER A 99 4.84 4.86 -3.00
N ASP A 100 4.28 5.88 -3.66
CA ASP A 100 4.86 6.36 -4.92
C ASP A 100 6.29 6.92 -4.78
N SER A 101 6.68 7.32 -3.57
CA SER A 101 7.98 7.96 -3.29
C SER A 101 8.94 7.10 -2.48
N VAL A 102 8.47 6.05 -1.78
CA VAL A 102 9.34 5.21 -0.95
C VAL A 102 9.01 3.72 -1.07
N LEU A 103 10.04 2.90 -0.96
CA LEU A 103 9.95 1.46 -0.75
C LEU A 103 10.46 1.15 0.65
N MET A 104 9.68 0.39 1.42
CA MET A 104 10.07 -0.11 2.74
C MET A 104 10.17 -1.63 2.71
N VAL A 105 11.32 -2.15 3.14
CA VAL A 105 11.60 -3.59 3.20
C VAL A 105 11.89 -3.95 4.66
N GLY A 106 10.96 -4.70 5.26
CA GLY A 106 11.07 -5.20 6.62
C GLY A 106 11.83 -6.52 6.66
N ARG A 107 12.78 -6.62 7.59
CA ARG A 107 13.62 -7.80 7.83
C ARG A 107 13.16 -8.56 9.08
N ALA A 108 13.57 -9.83 9.17
CA ALA A 108 13.21 -10.72 10.26
C ALA A 108 13.65 -10.21 11.65
N SER A 109 14.73 -9.42 11.71
CA SER A 109 15.24 -8.72 12.90
C SER A 109 14.33 -7.61 13.44
N GLY A 110 13.33 -7.17 12.66
CA GLY A 110 12.53 -5.99 12.95
C GLY A 110 13.07 -4.70 12.33
N VAL A 111 14.23 -4.73 11.68
CA VAL A 111 14.73 -3.58 10.90
C VAL A 111 13.89 -3.40 9.64
N VAL A 112 13.41 -2.19 9.40
CA VAL A 112 12.74 -1.79 8.16
C VAL A 112 13.63 -0.79 7.44
N GLN A 113 14.22 -1.22 6.33
CA GLN A 113 15.02 -0.35 5.48
C GLN A 113 14.11 0.49 4.58
N ARG A 114 14.43 1.78 4.46
CA ARG A 114 13.68 2.75 3.67
C ARG A 114 14.51 3.21 2.47
N TYR A 115 13.98 3.01 1.28
CA TYR A 115 14.57 3.44 0.02
C TYR A 115 13.72 4.51 -0.65
N SER A 116 14.37 5.47 -1.29
CA SER A 116 13.71 6.42 -2.18
C SER A 116 13.28 5.73 -3.47
N LEU A 117 12.12 6.08 -4.01
CA LEU A 117 11.70 5.73 -5.37
C LEU A 117 11.73 6.97 -6.26
N PRO A 118 12.15 6.84 -7.54
CA PRO A 118 12.54 5.60 -8.23
C PRO A 118 14.02 5.20 -8.04
N HIS A 119 14.81 6.02 -7.33
CA HIS A 119 16.27 5.93 -7.40
C HIS A 119 16.88 4.76 -6.61
N LEU A 120 16.17 4.26 -5.61
CA LEU A 120 16.62 3.25 -4.64
C LEU A 120 17.80 3.72 -3.80
N THR A 121 17.83 5.00 -3.42
CA THR A 121 18.80 5.50 -2.44
C THR A 121 18.32 5.13 -1.04
N VAL A 122 19.20 4.62 -0.17
CA VAL A 122 18.87 4.34 1.23
C VAL A 122 18.66 5.68 1.96
N GLU A 123 17.44 5.95 2.42
CA GLU A 123 17.10 7.18 3.15
C GLU A 123 17.27 7.01 4.67
N GLY A 124 17.19 5.77 5.17
CA GLY A 124 17.33 5.45 6.57
C GLY A 124 16.70 4.11 6.93
N GLN A 125 16.55 3.87 8.23
CA GLN A 125 15.91 2.67 8.76
C GLN A 125 15.02 2.98 9.96
N HIS A 126 14.00 2.14 10.13
CA HIS A 126 13.15 2.08 11.31
C HIS A 126 13.40 0.76 12.04
N VAL A 127 13.29 0.75 13.37
CA VAL A 127 13.52 -0.45 14.18
C VAL A 127 12.23 -0.78 14.92
N LEU A 128 11.59 -1.85 14.47
CA LEU A 128 10.39 -2.40 15.11
C LEU A 128 10.79 -3.25 16.31
N ARG A 129 9.88 -3.37 17.28
CA ARG A 129 10.08 -4.23 18.45
C ARG A 129 9.68 -5.70 18.19
N CYS A 130 9.30 -6.01 16.96
CA CYS A 130 8.76 -7.30 16.54
C CYS A 130 9.28 -7.69 15.16
N ARG A 131 9.14 -8.98 14.82
CA ARG A 131 9.35 -9.47 13.46
C ARG A 131 8.10 -9.18 12.63
N PRO A 132 8.17 -8.31 11.60
CA PRO A 132 7.00 -7.99 10.79
C PRO A 132 6.65 -9.16 9.86
N TYR A 133 5.37 -9.49 9.80
CA TYR A 133 4.78 -10.40 8.83
C TYR A 133 4.10 -9.64 7.69
N MET A 134 3.44 -8.51 8.00
CA MET A 134 2.90 -7.59 7.00
C MET A 134 3.13 -6.14 7.40
N LEU A 135 3.36 -5.29 6.41
CA LEU A 135 3.48 -3.84 6.56
C LEU A 135 2.52 -3.15 5.59
N ALA A 136 1.95 -2.03 5.99
CA ALA A 136 1.24 -1.14 5.07
C ALA A 136 1.37 0.33 5.49
N LEU A 137 1.61 1.20 4.52
CA LEU A 137 1.70 2.64 4.72
C LEU A 137 0.33 3.30 4.64
N ASN A 138 0.14 4.37 5.40
CA ASN A 138 -0.99 5.26 5.19
C ASN A 138 -0.75 6.18 3.97
N CYS A 139 -1.82 6.85 3.51
CA CYS A 139 -1.82 7.62 2.26
C CYS A 139 -0.79 8.75 2.18
N ASN A 140 -0.35 9.29 3.32
CA ASN A 140 0.64 10.36 3.39
C ASN A 140 2.00 9.87 3.92
N THR A 141 2.20 8.56 4.08
CA THR A 141 3.48 7.95 4.52
C THR A 141 3.96 8.51 5.87
N THR A 142 3.04 8.92 6.74
CA THR A 142 3.36 9.37 8.11
C THR A 142 3.25 8.26 9.14
N LYS A 143 2.50 7.19 8.83
CA LYS A 143 2.31 6.03 9.69
C LYS A 143 2.42 4.74 8.89
N MET A 144 2.88 3.70 9.56
CA MET A 144 2.96 2.35 9.04
C MET A 144 2.21 1.42 9.98
N SER A 145 1.27 0.64 9.45
CA SER A 145 0.70 -0.50 10.18
C SER A 145 1.66 -1.69 10.10
N VAL A 146 1.75 -2.43 11.20
CA VAL A 146 2.63 -3.60 11.35
C VAL A 146 1.80 -4.74 11.90
N ILE A 147 1.73 -5.85 11.18
CA ILE A 147 1.25 -7.13 11.71
C ILE A 147 2.47 -8.00 11.95
N ASP A 148 2.67 -8.45 13.19
CA ASP A 148 3.80 -9.31 13.55
C ASP A 148 3.50 -10.80 13.34
N ILE A 149 4.52 -11.65 13.57
CA ILE A 149 4.38 -13.12 13.50
C ILE A 149 3.39 -13.72 14.50
N ASN A 150 3.01 -12.98 15.55
CA ASN A 150 2.04 -13.41 16.55
C ASN A 150 0.61 -12.97 16.19
N GLY A 151 0.43 -12.27 15.08
CA GLY A 151 -0.86 -11.69 14.70
C GLY A 151 -1.27 -10.49 15.56
N VAL A 152 -0.30 -9.71 16.04
CA VAL A 152 -0.56 -8.42 16.69
C VAL A 152 -0.42 -7.33 15.65
N LEU A 153 -1.49 -6.56 15.46
CA LEU A 153 -1.49 -5.32 14.70
C LEU A 153 -1.11 -4.18 15.62
N SER A 154 -0.06 -3.48 15.25
CA SER A 154 0.36 -2.24 15.86
C SER A 154 0.51 -1.15 14.80
N PHE A 155 0.63 0.09 15.24
CA PHE A 155 0.90 1.22 14.37
C PHE A 155 2.22 1.86 14.76
N TYR A 156 3.00 2.22 13.76
CA TYR A 156 4.30 2.86 13.88
C TYR A 156 4.22 4.27 13.31
N ASP A 157 4.58 5.28 14.10
CA ASP A 157 4.67 6.66 13.65
C ASP A 157 6.05 6.90 13.03
N LEU A 158 6.07 7.31 11.76
CA LEU A 158 7.30 7.52 11.00
C LEU A 158 7.88 8.93 11.18
N GLN A 159 7.13 9.85 11.77
CA GLN A 159 7.49 11.27 11.89
C GLN A 159 8.19 11.61 13.20
N VAL A 160 8.15 10.71 14.18
CA VAL A 160 8.77 10.92 15.48
C VAL A 160 10.29 10.89 15.32
N LYS A 161 10.95 12.00 15.67
CA LYS A 161 12.40 12.08 15.65
C LYS A 161 12.94 11.29 16.85
N GLY A 162 13.56 10.15 16.60
CA GLY A 162 14.23 9.37 17.64
C GLY A 162 15.53 10.03 18.10
N GLN A 163 16.04 9.59 19.25
CA GLN A 163 17.41 9.90 19.66
C GLN A 163 18.38 8.95 18.92
N GLY A 164 19.21 9.47 18.02
CA GLY A 164 20.20 8.70 17.27
C GLY A 164 19.81 8.43 15.80
N SER A 165 20.26 7.29 15.24
CA SER A 165 20.05 6.93 13.83
C SER A 165 18.70 6.27 13.53
N THR A 166 17.91 5.95 14.57
CA THR A 166 16.61 5.28 14.44
C THR A 166 15.48 6.31 14.51
N GLN A 167 14.62 6.33 13.50
CA GLN A 167 13.46 7.23 13.45
C GLN A 167 12.15 6.48 13.73
N GLY A 168 11.19 7.19 14.34
CA GLY A 168 9.84 6.74 14.60
C GLY A 168 9.65 5.98 15.91
N GLU A 169 8.40 5.68 16.23
CA GLU A 169 8.02 4.92 17.42
C GLU A 169 6.76 4.06 17.21
N HIS A 170 6.63 2.97 17.97
CA HIS A 170 5.36 2.25 18.09
C HIS A 170 4.37 3.06 18.92
N LEU A 171 3.17 3.26 18.39
CA LEU A 171 2.04 3.78 19.14
C LEU A 171 1.57 2.74 20.16
N SER A 172 1.12 3.19 21.32
CA SER A 172 0.64 2.33 22.42
C SER A 172 -0.60 1.49 22.08
N PHE A 173 -1.24 1.79 20.95
CA PHE A 173 -2.44 1.11 20.50
C PHE A 173 -2.09 -0.15 19.71
N GLU A 174 -2.11 -1.28 20.38
CA GLU A 174 -1.95 -2.61 19.79
C GLU A 174 -3.29 -3.35 19.80
N ARG A 175 -3.75 -3.82 18.64
CA ARG A 175 -4.88 -4.74 18.52
C ARG A 175 -4.33 -6.10 18.19
N LYS A 176 -4.79 -7.18 18.82
CA LYS A 176 -4.57 -8.52 18.27
C LYS A 176 -5.33 -8.61 16.95
N ALA A 177 -4.65 -8.36 15.82
CA ALA A 177 -5.20 -8.60 14.51
C ALA A 177 -5.12 -10.10 14.30
N PHE A 178 -6.15 -10.77 14.77
CA PHE A 178 -6.57 -12.09 14.34
C PHE A 178 -5.94 -12.49 12.97
N ILE A 179 -4.77 -13.13 13.00
CA ILE A 179 -4.42 -14.27 12.12
C ILE A 179 -5.33 -15.44 12.54
N LYS A 180 -6.61 -15.12 12.73
CA LYS A 180 -7.75 -15.94 13.04
C LYS A 180 -8.69 -15.89 11.86
N LEU A 181 -8.38 -15.12 10.79
CA LEU A 181 -9.07 -15.25 9.52
C LEU A 181 -8.85 -16.64 8.90
N GLU A 182 -7.70 -17.27 9.16
CA GLU A 182 -7.44 -18.69 8.80
C GLU A 182 -8.11 -19.69 9.75
N SER A 183 -8.60 -19.24 10.92
CA SER A 183 -9.25 -20.11 11.92
C SER A 183 -10.70 -19.73 12.22
N MET A 184 -11.30 -18.85 11.42
CA MET A 184 -12.74 -18.67 11.42
C MET A 184 -13.34 -19.79 10.58
N PRO A 185 -14.39 -20.49 11.06
CA PRO A 185 -15.05 -21.54 10.28
C PRO A 185 -15.42 -20.95 8.93
N THR A 186 -14.95 -21.59 7.87
CA THR A 186 -15.12 -21.23 6.46
C THR A 186 -16.51 -20.63 6.26
N ILE A 187 -16.61 -19.29 6.11
CA ILE A 187 -17.89 -18.64 5.79
C ILE A 187 -18.40 -19.33 4.53
N GLN A 188 -19.54 -20.01 4.64
CA GLN A 188 -20.17 -20.74 3.53
C GLN A 188 -20.26 -19.83 2.31
N ALA A 189 -20.02 -20.40 1.12
CA ALA A 189 -20.00 -19.65 -0.15
C ALA A 189 -21.24 -18.76 -0.32
N SER A 190 -22.42 -19.25 0.09
CA SER A 190 -23.69 -18.49 0.06
C SER A 190 -23.63 -17.15 0.80
N ARG A 191 -23.08 -17.12 2.02
CA ARG A 191 -22.94 -15.87 2.80
C ARG A 191 -21.90 -14.93 2.20
N ARG A 192 -20.89 -15.45 1.50
CA ARG A 192 -19.90 -14.60 0.80
C ARG A 192 -20.55 -13.84 -0.34
N ASP A 193 -21.43 -14.50 -1.09
CA ASP A 193 -22.18 -13.88 -2.17
C ASP A 193 -23.16 -12.82 -1.65
N GLU A 194 -23.82 -13.08 -0.52
CA GLU A 194 -24.67 -12.10 0.16
C GLU A 194 -23.88 -10.86 0.61
N TYR A 195 -22.72 -11.05 1.24
CA TYR A 195 -21.85 -9.94 1.63
C TYR A 195 -21.31 -9.17 0.41
N GLY A 196 -20.96 -9.87 -0.67
CA GLY A 196 -20.52 -9.26 -1.93
C GLY A 196 -21.60 -8.41 -2.57
N ASN A 197 -22.84 -8.93 -2.64
CA ASN A 197 -23.99 -8.20 -3.18
C ASN A 197 -24.34 -6.98 -2.34
N LEU A 198 -24.28 -7.10 -1.01
CA LEU A 198 -24.53 -5.99 -0.11
C LEU A 198 -23.46 -4.90 -0.27
N ALA A 199 -22.18 -5.29 -0.27
CA ALA A 199 -21.07 -4.36 -0.47
C ALA A 199 -21.18 -3.63 -1.82
N MET A 200 -21.48 -4.35 -2.90
CA MET A 200 -21.73 -3.77 -4.21
C MET A 200 -22.90 -2.78 -4.20
N SER A 201 -24.01 -3.11 -3.52
CA SER A 201 -25.15 -2.20 -3.41
C SER A 201 -24.78 -0.90 -2.68
N ILE A 202 -23.93 -0.98 -1.65
CA ILE A 202 -23.45 0.19 -0.90
C ILE A 202 -22.56 1.06 -1.79
N PHE A 203 -21.62 0.47 -2.53
CA PHE A 203 -20.70 1.20 -3.41
C PHE A 203 -21.38 1.80 -4.64
N LEU A 204 -22.37 1.11 -5.23
CA LEU A 204 -23.14 1.64 -6.35
C LEU A 204 -24.10 2.74 -5.92
N LYS A 205 -24.65 2.64 -4.70
CA LYS A 205 -25.54 3.67 -4.14
C LYS A 205 -24.78 4.91 -3.66
N ASN A 206 -23.54 4.73 -3.21
CA ASN A 206 -22.68 5.81 -2.72
C ASN A 206 -21.42 5.88 -3.59
N ALA A 207 -21.52 6.55 -4.74
CA ALA A 207 -20.37 6.80 -5.59
C ALA A 207 -19.26 7.50 -4.77
N PRO A 208 -17.98 7.12 -4.94
CA PRO A 208 -16.88 7.76 -4.23
C PRO A 208 -16.87 9.26 -4.51
N VAL A 209 -17.11 10.07 -3.48
CA VAL A 209 -17.06 11.52 -3.60
C VAL A 209 -15.62 11.97 -3.36
N ASP A 210 -15.09 12.80 -4.26
CA ASP A 210 -13.76 13.39 -4.10
C ASP A 210 -13.68 14.09 -2.72
N PRO A 211 -12.67 13.78 -1.87
CA PRO A 211 -12.47 14.43 -0.58
C PRO A 211 -12.43 15.96 -0.65
N ARG A 212 -12.06 16.53 -1.81
CA ARG A 212 -12.04 17.98 -2.05
C ARG A 212 -13.45 18.56 -2.22
N ALA A 213 -14.37 17.82 -2.86
CA ALA A 213 -15.76 18.23 -3.04
C ALA A 213 -16.56 18.20 -1.73
N LEU A 214 -16.18 17.33 -0.78
CA LEU A 214 -16.78 17.27 0.56
C LEU A 214 -16.54 18.53 1.40
N LYS A 215 -15.40 19.24 1.21
CA LYS A 215 -15.15 20.52 1.90
C LYS A 215 -16.03 21.65 1.36
N GLU A 216 -16.16 21.75 0.03
CA GLU A 216 -17.00 22.76 -0.63
C GLU A 216 -18.48 22.64 -0.24
N THR A 217 -18.98 21.40 -0.10
CA THR A 217 -20.38 21.16 0.27
C THR A 217 -20.67 21.51 1.74
N ARG A 218 -19.66 21.39 2.62
CA ARG A 218 -19.76 21.77 4.04
C ARG A 218 -19.69 23.29 4.24
N GLU A 219 -18.98 23.99 3.37
CA GLU A 219 -18.90 25.46 3.39
C GLU A 219 -20.16 26.13 2.82
N ARG A 220 -20.84 25.50 1.85
CA ARG A 220 -22.14 25.97 1.32
C ARG A 220 -23.34 25.73 2.25
N SER A 221 -23.21 24.85 3.24
CA SER A 221 -24.27 24.49 4.20
C SER A 221 -24.10 25.13 5.58
N GLY A 222 -23.29 26.20 5.68
CA GLY A 222 -23.24 27.05 6.86
C GLY A 222 -24.57 27.81 7.11
N PRO A 223 -24.87 28.22 8.35
CA PRO A 223 -26.19 28.72 8.78
C PRO A 223 -26.66 30.06 8.18
N ALA A 224 -25.97 30.61 7.17
CA ALA A 224 -26.31 31.90 6.57
C ALA A 224 -27.24 31.83 5.34
N ALA A 225 -27.61 30.63 4.86
CA ALA A 225 -28.43 30.47 3.66
C ALA A 225 -29.79 29.83 3.94
N ARG A 226 -30.60 30.41 4.84
CA ARG A 226 -32.03 30.07 4.93
C ARG A 226 -32.91 31.26 5.28
N VAL A 227 -33.07 32.16 4.31
CA VAL A 227 -34.28 32.99 4.23
C VAL A 227 -34.80 32.91 2.80
N LYS A 228 -35.86 32.13 2.60
CA LYS A 228 -36.97 32.42 1.68
C LYS A 228 -38.12 31.42 1.86
N SER A 229 -39.23 32.00 2.31
CA SER A 229 -40.65 31.65 2.12
C SER A 229 -41.12 30.20 2.17
N ILE A 230 -41.92 29.94 3.20
CA ILE A 230 -42.95 28.92 3.31
C ILE A 230 -44.03 29.14 2.23
N THR A 231 -44.37 28.10 1.46
CA THR A 231 -45.77 27.77 1.09
C THR A 231 -45.88 26.31 0.61
N GLY A 232 -46.74 25.53 1.29
CA GLY A 232 -47.54 24.46 0.67
C GLY A 232 -47.05 23.01 0.79
N ASN A 233 -47.71 22.26 1.67
CA ASN A 233 -47.90 20.80 1.72
C ASN A 233 -46.68 19.89 1.88
N GLN A 234 -46.58 19.23 3.05
CA GLN A 234 -46.76 17.76 3.17
C GLN A 234 -46.56 17.28 4.61
N THR A 235 -47.62 16.71 5.17
CA THR A 235 -47.79 16.15 6.52
C THR A 235 -47.39 14.67 6.58
N MET A 236 -46.13 14.33 6.28
CA MET A 236 -45.59 12.97 6.49
C MET A 236 -44.15 12.89 7.04
N ASP A 237 -43.37 13.98 7.04
CA ASP A 237 -41.99 13.94 7.56
C ASP A 237 -41.88 14.06 9.08
N ALA A 238 -42.92 14.58 9.75
CA ALA A 238 -42.88 14.82 11.20
C ALA A 238 -42.92 13.55 12.07
N MET A 239 -43.20 12.38 11.48
CA MET A 239 -43.16 11.09 12.21
C MET A 239 -41.82 10.35 12.08
N LEU A 240 -40.95 10.72 11.13
CA LEU A 240 -39.63 10.11 10.96
C LEU A 240 -38.53 10.83 11.75
N ASP A 241 -38.75 12.10 12.12
CA ASP A 241 -37.82 12.86 12.97
C ASP A 241 -37.82 12.39 14.44
N ASP A 242 -38.87 11.69 14.90
CA ASP A 242 -38.99 11.23 16.29
C ASP A 242 -38.31 9.87 16.55
N LEU A 243 -38.00 9.10 15.50
CA LEU A 243 -37.25 7.83 15.59
C LEU A 243 -35.73 8.00 15.44
N MET A 244 -35.27 9.17 15.00
CA MET A 244 -33.85 9.52 14.86
C MET A 244 -33.33 10.39 16.03
N GLY A 245 -34.21 10.66 17.00
CA GLY A 245 -34.00 11.61 18.08
C GLY A 245 -33.50 11.03 19.40
N GLN A 246 -32.64 10.01 19.42
CA GLN A 246 -31.89 9.65 20.64
C GLN A 246 -30.42 9.36 20.36
N ARG A 247 -29.66 10.45 20.43
CA ARG A 247 -28.33 10.63 21.01
C ARG A 247 -27.36 9.45 21.11
N GLU A 248 -26.19 9.79 20.59
CA GLU A 248 -24.87 9.65 21.19
C GLU A 248 -24.12 8.32 21.05
N GLN A 249 -22.79 8.51 20.88
CA GLN A 249 -21.72 7.56 21.13
C GLN A 249 -21.60 6.47 20.04
N VAL A 250 -20.45 6.19 19.41
CA VAL A 250 -19.03 6.30 19.77
C VAL A 250 -18.21 6.31 18.45
N CYS A 251 -16.93 6.69 18.56
CA CYS A 251 -15.78 6.52 17.66
C CYS A 251 -15.86 5.39 16.60
N VAL A 252 -15.04 5.39 15.55
CA VAL A 252 -13.71 4.71 15.51
C VAL A 252 -13.20 4.85 14.06
N ALA A 253 -12.04 5.47 13.84
CA ALA A 253 -10.72 4.89 13.52
C ALA A 253 -10.62 4.18 12.16
#